data_AF-A0A259SRR0-F1
#
_entry.id   AF-A0A259SRR0-F1
#
_cell.length_a   1.000
_cell.length_b   1.000
_cell.length_c   1.000
_cell.angle_alpha   90.00
_cell.angle_beta   90.00
_cell.angle_gamma   90.00
#
_symmetry.space_group_name_H-M   'P 1'
#
loop_
_entity.id
_entity.type
_entity.pdbx_description
1 polymer ?
#
loop_
_entity_poly.entity_id
_entity_poly.type
_entity_poly.pdbx_seq_one_letter_code
_entity_poly.pdbx_strand_id
1 'polypeptide(L)'
;MTERRILDAPGVRIGDGLTVGRAADVLGITVRTLHHWDEIALARPSLRSTGGYRLYTTRDLERLQRILLYRELGLGLAAIRALLDDPSAQAPAELR
;
A
#
# COMPACT_ATOMS: atom_id res chain seq x y z
N MET A 1 6.42 16.44 19.05
CA MET A 1 7.32 15.34 19.46
C MET A 1 7.07 14.13 18.56
N THR A 2 7.84 14.04 17.49
CA THR A 2 8.34 12.83 16.80
C THR A 2 9.03 13.38 15.55
N GLU A 3 10.35 13.48 15.64
CA GLU A 3 11.22 13.95 14.57
C GLU A 3 10.96 13.17 13.29
N ARG A 4 10.45 13.90 12.30
CA ARG A 4 10.10 13.41 10.97
C ARG A 4 11.37 13.35 10.14
N ARG A 5 12.17 12.30 10.35
CA ARG A 5 13.33 11.96 9.51
C ARG A 5 13.24 10.49 9.09
N ILE A 6 12.18 10.15 8.35
CA ILE A 6 12.13 8.86 7.67
C ILE A 6 12.95 9.01 6.39
N LEU A 7 14.10 8.35 6.41
CA LEU A 7 15.08 8.27 5.34
C LEU A 7 14.43 7.85 4.02
N ASP A 8 14.62 8.66 2.98
CA ASP A 8 14.80 8.11 1.64
C ASP A 8 15.97 7.13 1.73
N ALA A 9 15.69 5.83 1.60
CA ALA A 9 16.77 4.86 1.49
C ALA A 9 17.63 5.27 0.27
N PRO A 10 18.95 5.49 0.44
CA PRO A 10 19.79 5.92 -0.67
C PRO A 10 19.78 4.83 -1.76
N GLY A 11 19.23 5.16 -2.93
CA GLY A 11 19.20 4.28 -4.10
C GLY A 11 17.81 3.90 -4.64
N VAL A 12 16.71 4.34 -4.02
CA VAL A 12 15.36 4.11 -4.59
C VAL A 12 15.05 5.21 -5.61
N ARG A 13 14.97 4.88 -6.90
CA ARG A 13 14.44 5.84 -7.89
C ARG A 13 12.93 5.93 -7.70
N ILE A 14 12.34 7.10 -7.93
CA ILE A 14 10.88 7.36 -7.83
C ILE A 14 10.04 6.46 -8.80
N GLY A 15 10.66 5.54 -9.55
CA GLY A 15 10.01 4.49 -10.34
C GLY A 15 10.01 3.07 -9.75
N ASP A 16 10.76 2.80 -8.67
CA ASP A 16 11.00 1.43 -8.17
C ASP A 16 10.12 1.05 -6.96
N GLY A 17 9.27 1.96 -6.49
CA GLY A 17 8.35 1.77 -5.36
C GLY A 17 8.70 2.58 -4.12
N LEU A 18 7.70 2.87 -3.28
CA LEU A 18 7.82 3.72 -2.10
C LEU A 18 8.15 2.92 -0.84
N THR A 19 8.99 3.47 0.03
CA THR A 19 9.17 2.91 1.37
C THR A 19 7.86 2.94 2.15
N VAL A 20 7.72 2.08 3.17
CA VAL A 20 6.51 2.04 4.01
C VAL A 20 6.14 3.41 4.59
N GLY A 21 7.13 4.23 4.98
CA GLY A 21 6.90 5.57 5.49
C GLY A 21 6.35 6.53 4.44
N ARG A 22 6.95 6.55 3.24
CA ARG A 22 6.46 7.39 2.13
C ARG A 22 5.10 6.93 1.63
N ALA A 23 4.86 5.63 1.54
CA ALA A 23 3.54 5.09 1.21
C ALA A 23 2.48 5.51 2.24
N ALA A 24 2.80 5.44 3.54
CA ALA A 24 1.91 5.87 4.61
C ALA A 24 1.59 7.38 4.52
N ASP A 25 2.61 8.22 4.31
CA ASP A 25 2.44 9.67 4.10
C ASP A 25 1.53 9.97 2.89
N VAL A 26 1.76 9.32 1.75
CA VAL A 26 0.97 9.52 0.52
C VAL A 26 -0.48 9.08 0.69
N LEU A 27 -0.71 7.97 1.40
CA LEU A 27 -2.03 7.41 1.63
C LEU A 27 -2.77 8.03 2.84
N GLY A 28 -2.13 8.94 3.58
CA GLY A 28 -2.72 9.56 4.77
C GLY A 28 -3.00 8.58 5.91
N ILE A 29 -2.29 7.45 5.97
CA ILE A 29 -2.43 6.43 7.02
C ILE A 29 -1.16 6.30 7.84
N THR A 30 -1.25 5.55 8.94
CA THR A 30 -0.06 5.29 9.77
C THR A 30 0.77 4.15 9.18
N VAL A 31 2.08 4.18 9.40
CA VAL A 31 2.98 3.06 9.11
C VAL A 31 2.51 1.77 9.81
N ARG A 32 1.97 1.89 11.03
CA ARG A 32 1.36 0.78 11.78
C ARG A 32 0.20 0.14 11.00
N THR A 33 -0.63 0.92 10.33
CA THR A 33 -1.72 0.42 9.48
C THR A 33 -1.18 -0.42 8.32
N LEU A 34 -0.15 0.07 7.63
CA LEU A 34 0.49 -0.69 6.55
C LEU A 34 1.14 -1.98 7.05
N HIS A 35 1.83 -1.95 8.19
CA HIS A 35 2.39 -3.16 8.78
C HIS A 35 1.30 -4.17 9.15
N HIS A 36 0.23 -3.71 9.77
CA HIS A 36 -0.90 -4.58 10.08
C HIS A 36 -1.49 -5.22 8.83
N TRP A 37 -1.67 -4.47 7.75
CA TRP A 37 -2.19 -5.00 6.47
C TRP A 37 -1.23 -5.98 5.80
N ASP A 38 0.09 -5.78 5.89
CA ASP A 38 1.11 -6.73 5.43
C ASP A 38 1.07 -8.04 6.23
N GLU A 39 1.02 -7.93 7.56
CA GLU A 39 0.94 -9.06 8.50
C GLU A 39 -0.28 -9.95 8.23
N ILE A 40 -1.46 -9.34 8.05
CA ILE A 40 -2.67 -10.10 7.70
C ILE A 40 -2.73 -10.48 6.22
N ALA A 41 -1.71 -10.18 5.41
CA ALA A 41 -1.67 -10.43 3.96
C ALA A 41 -2.70 -9.67 3.13
N LEU A 42 -3.28 -8.57 3.63
CA LEU A 42 -4.29 -7.80 2.90
C LEU A 42 -3.67 -6.98 1.76
N ALA A 43 -2.52 -6.36 2.03
CA ALA A 43 -1.69 -5.68 1.06
C ALA A 43 -0.23 -5.88 1.44
N ARG A 44 0.56 -6.42 0.52
CA ARG A 44 1.98 -6.72 0.72
C ARG A 44 2.82 -5.92 -0.26
N PRO A 45 4.02 -5.44 0.13
CA PRO A 45 4.92 -4.80 -0.80
C PRO A 45 5.35 -5.79 -1.88
N SER A 46 5.25 -5.40 -3.15
CA SER A 46 5.69 -6.25 -4.26
C SER A 46 7.21 -6.33 -4.37
N LEU A 47 7.94 -5.35 -3.80
CA LEU A 47 9.38 -5.27 -3.91
C LEU A 47 10.07 -5.14 -2.56
N ARG A 48 11.35 -5.52 -2.54
CA ARG A 48 12.29 -5.25 -1.47
C ARG A 48 13.53 -4.63 -2.07
N SER A 49 14.07 -3.60 -1.43
CA SER A 49 15.35 -3.03 -1.86
C SER A 49 16.50 -3.98 -1.51
N THR A 50 17.68 -3.74 -2.08
CA THR A 50 18.92 -4.48 -1.77
C THR A 50 19.26 -4.46 -0.28
N GLY A 51 18.88 -3.40 0.44
CA GLY A 51 19.04 -3.28 1.90
C GLY A 51 17.94 -3.96 2.73
N GLY A 52 16.99 -4.66 2.10
CA GLY A 52 15.90 -5.37 2.77
C GLY A 52 14.67 -4.52 3.11
N TYR A 53 14.65 -3.24 2.71
CA TYR A 53 13.51 -2.35 2.97
C TYR A 53 12.30 -2.73 2.11
N ARG A 54 11.10 -2.64 2.67
CA ARG A 54 9.84 -2.84 1.96
C ARG A 54 9.59 -1.70 0.96
N LEU A 55 9.30 -2.05 -0.29
CA LEU A 55 8.98 -1.09 -1.36
C LEU A 55 7.59 -1.40 -1.95
N TYR A 56 6.72 -0.40 -1.92
CA TYR A 56 5.36 -0.42 -2.45
C TYR A 56 5.35 0.19 -3.85
N THR A 57 5.16 -0.66 -4.85
CA THR A 57 5.03 -0.25 -6.25
C THR A 57 3.73 0.52 -6.48
N THR A 58 3.60 1.15 -7.66
CA THR A 58 2.34 1.80 -8.08
C THR A 58 1.14 0.87 -7.95
N ARG A 59 1.29 -0.40 -8.36
CA ARG A 59 0.22 -1.42 -8.25
C ARG A 59 -0.15 -1.71 -6.79
N ASP A 60 0.83 -1.71 -5.89
CA ASP A 60 0.56 -1.89 -4.46
C ASP A 60 -0.21 -0.69 -3.91
N LEU A 61 0.16 0.53 -4.32
CA LEU A 61 -0.53 1.76 -3.93
C LEU A 61 -1.97 1.80 -4.44
N GLU A 62 -2.23 1.38 -5.68
CA GLU A 62 -3.59 1.25 -6.22
C GLU A 62 -4.44 0.26 -5.41
N ARG A 63 -3.86 -0.88 -5.02
CA ARG A 63 -4.54 -1.84 -4.13
C ARG A 63 -4.85 -1.20 -2.78
N LEU A 64 -3.89 -0.48 -2.20
CA LEU A 64 -4.05 0.21 -0.92
C LEU A 64 -5.14 1.29 -0.98
N GLN A 65 -5.22 2.06 -2.07
CA GLN A 65 -6.29 3.03 -2.30
C GLN A 65 -7.67 2.36 -2.34
N ARG A 66 -7.80 1.20 -3.01
CA ARG A 66 -9.07 0.44 -3.00
C ARG A 66 -9.43 -0.06 -1.60
N ILE A 67 -8.46 -0.51 -0.80
CA ILE A 67 -8.72 -0.90 0.60
C ILE A 67 -9.31 0.27 1.39
N LEU A 68 -8.74 1.47 1.22
CA LEU A 68 -9.23 2.69 1.88
C LEU A 68 -10.65 3.03 1.45
N LEU A 69 -10.93 3.00 0.15
CA LEU A 69 -12.27 3.25 -0.38
C LEU A 69 -13.30 2.29 0.22
N TYR A 70 -13.03 0.98 0.22
CA TYR A 70 -13.97 0.00 0.79
C TYR A 70 -14.11 0.13 2.31
N ARG A 71 -13.05 0.54 3.00
CA ARG A 71 -13.08 0.85 4.44
C ARG A 71 -13.99 2.04 4.74
N GLU A 72 -13.95 3.09 3.92
CA GLU A 72 -14.82 4.26 4.03
C GLU A 72 -16.29 3.90 3.78
N LEU A 73 -16.54 2.92 2.90
CA LEU A 73 -17.87 2.33 2.67
C LEU A 73 -18.33 1.39 3.80
N GLY A 74 -17.52 1.21 4.85
CA GLY A 74 -17.89 0.41 6.03
C GLY A 74 -17.65 -1.10 5.89
N LEU A 75 -16.95 -1.56 4.84
CA LEU A 75 -16.66 -2.98 4.68
C LEU A 75 -15.59 -3.44 5.68
N GLY A 76 -15.81 -4.62 6.25
CA GLY A 76 -14.81 -5.31 7.07
C GLY A 76 -13.64 -5.83 6.24
N LEU A 77 -12.45 -5.94 6.83
CA LEU A 77 -11.22 -6.35 6.13
C LEU A 77 -11.33 -7.72 5.43
N ALA A 78 -12.13 -8.64 5.96
CA ALA A 78 -12.38 -9.95 5.34
C ALA A 78 -13.18 -9.82 4.02
N ALA A 79 -14.21 -8.98 3.99
CA ALA A 79 -14.97 -8.70 2.78
C ALA A 79 -14.13 -7.97 1.74
N ILE A 80 -13.33 -6.99 2.19
CA ILE A 80 -12.38 -6.27 1.33
C ILE A 80 -11.38 -7.23 0.69
N ARG A 81 -10.84 -8.18 1.46
CA ARG A 81 -9.95 -9.21 0.91
C ARG A 81 -10.64 -9.99 -0.20
N ALA A 82 -11.85 -10.50 0.05
CA ALA A 82 -12.59 -11.27 -0.93
C ALA A 82 -12.80 -10.49 -2.24
N LEU A 83 -13.15 -9.20 -2.15
CA LEU A 83 -13.33 -8.32 -3.32
C LEU A 83 -12.03 -8.03 -4.07
N LEU A 84 -10.90 -7.90 -3.35
CA LEU A 84 -9.62 -7.58 -3.97
C LEU A 84 -8.88 -8.79 -4.54
N ASP A 85 -9.22 -9.98 -4.06
CA ASP A 85 -8.67 -11.25 -4.53
C ASP A 85 -9.56 -11.86 -5.63
N ASP A 86 -10.76 -11.30 -5.86
CA ASP A 86 -11.62 -11.65 -6.98
C ASP A 86 -11.06 -11.07 -8.30
N PRO A 87 -10.58 -11.90 -9.23
CA PRO A 87 -10.03 -11.45 -10.50
C PRO A 87 -11.07 -10.81 -11.43
N SER A 88 -12.37 -10.97 -11.14
CA SER A 88 -13.46 -10.33 -11.89
C SER A 88 -13.77 -8.90 -11.41
N ALA A 89 -13.29 -8.51 -10.22
CA ALA A 89 -13.47 -7.19 -9.64
C ALA A 89 -12.45 -6.15 -10.15
N GLN A 90 -11.67 -6.47 -11.18
CA GLN A 90 -10.88 -5.51 -11.93
C GLN A 90 -11.85 -4.47 -12.52
N ALA A 91 -11.94 -3.31 -11.87
CA ALA A 91 -12.61 -2.16 -12.45
C ALA A 91 -12.04 -1.94 -13.86
N PRO A 92 -12.90 -1.77 -14.89
CA PRO A 92 -12.44 -1.60 -16.25
C PRO A 92 -11.52 -0.38 -16.29
N ALA A 93 -10.30 -0.62 -16.73
CA ALA A 93 -9.29 0.39 -16.96
C ALA A 93 -9.67 1.23 -18.20
N GLU A 94 -10.83 1.88 -18.22
CA GLU A 94 -11.18 2.88 -19.22
C GLU A 94 -12.16 3.91 -18.64
N LEU A 95 -11.61 5.05 -18.19
CA LEU A 95 -12.26 6.32 -18.47
C LEU A 95 -11.16 7.28 -18.94
N ARG A 96 -11.06 7.38 -20.27
CA ARG A 96 -10.29 8.38 -21.00
C ARG A 96 -10.85 9.78 -20.76
#